data_AF-A0A2M8WUA2-F1
#
_entry.id   AF-A0A2M8WUA2-F1
#
_cell.length_a   1.000
_cell.length_b   1.000
_cell.length_c   1.000
_cell.angle_alpha   90.00
_cell.angle_beta   90.00
_cell.angle_gamma   90.00
#
_symmetry.space_group_name_H-M   'P 1'
#
loop_
_entity.id
_entity.type
_entity.pdbx_description
1 polymer ?
#
loop_
_entity_poly.entity_id
_entity_poly.type
_entity_poly.pdbx_seq_one_letter_code
_entity_poly.pdbx_strand_id
1 'polypeptide(L)'
;MRAFRVAPEGYVAGLDSTERLVLAHVVGDTAELLQSSAGAAAGAVAGWPDDPALRRLLPDASRDEPEVSEEFRRLTQEDLVGAKVTRLVAFADLLLDDPVARAAAGGVAPAPATDVPTDLTVDRAAARDIAAAMTDVRLVLAERLDVRSDEDSERLYAAVERGAAGDDVDDAAEEGGPRGFLGAVFVTLGWLQESLVTAMLGELRAR
;
A
#
# COMPACT_ATOMS: atom_id res chain seq x y z
N MET A 1 14.03 -0.07 -7.92
CA MET A 1 14.03 0.22 -6.46
C MET A 1 15.33 -0.04 -5.69
N ARG A 2 15.52 0.64 -4.54
CA ARG A 2 16.52 0.38 -3.47
C ARG A 2 15.83 0.30 -2.10
N ALA A 3 16.26 -0.65 -1.27
CA ALA A 3 15.65 -0.93 0.04
C ALA A 3 15.78 0.26 1.01
N PHE A 4 14.88 0.35 1.99
CA PHE A 4 14.99 1.34 3.06
C PHE A 4 16.29 1.16 3.86
N ARG A 5 16.97 2.28 4.11
CA ARG A 5 18.12 2.38 5.02
C ARG A 5 17.91 3.51 6.01
N VAL A 6 18.56 3.42 7.16
CA VAL A 6 18.60 4.52 8.14
C VAL A 6 19.44 5.67 7.59
N ALA A 7 18.94 6.90 7.71
CA ALA A 7 19.61 8.13 7.34
C ALA A 7 19.36 9.22 8.42
N PRO A 8 20.14 10.32 8.45
CA PRO A 8 19.90 11.41 9.41
C PRO A 8 18.46 11.94 9.39
N GLU A 9 17.89 12.12 8.21
CA GLU A 9 16.55 12.64 7.92
C GLU A 9 15.41 11.65 8.20
N GLY A 10 15.69 10.34 8.33
CA GLY A 10 14.68 9.32 8.54
C GLY A 10 15.06 7.98 7.94
N TYR A 11 14.10 7.34 7.28
CA TYR A 11 14.29 6.11 6.52
C TYR A 11 14.20 6.43 5.03
N VAL A 12 15.20 6.04 4.26
CA VAL A 12 15.29 6.39 2.84
C VAL A 12 15.30 5.15 1.97
N ALA A 13 14.38 5.05 1.03
CA ALA A 13 14.36 4.07 -0.06
C ALA A 13 14.57 4.78 -1.41
N GLY A 14 15.00 4.05 -2.44
CA GLY A 14 15.10 4.60 -3.80
C GLY A 14 13.98 4.08 -4.68
N LEU A 15 13.13 4.96 -5.18
CA LEU A 15 12.08 4.62 -6.15
C LEU A 15 12.15 5.57 -7.34
N ASP A 16 12.01 5.04 -8.55
CA ASP A 16 11.87 5.89 -9.73
C ASP A 16 10.46 6.53 -9.82
N SER A 17 10.28 7.47 -10.75
CA SER A 17 9.03 8.22 -10.87
C SER A 17 7.85 7.32 -11.25
N THR A 18 8.08 6.27 -12.04
CA THR A 18 7.04 5.33 -12.48
C THR A 18 6.59 4.46 -11.31
N GLU A 19 7.53 3.88 -10.58
CA GLU A 19 7.29 3.10 -9.35
C GLU A 19 6.46 3.92 -8.35
N ARG A 20 6.82 5.19 -8.14
CA ARG A 20 6.08 6.12 -7.26
C ARG A 20 4.65 6.37 -7.72
N LEU A 21 4.46 6.69 -8.99
CA LEU A 21 3.13 7.00 -9.55
C LEU A 21 2.20 5.79 -9.49
N VAL A 22 2.72 4.60 -9.83
CA VAL A 22 1.97 3.34 -9.75
C VAL A 22 1.51 3.07 -8.31
N LEU A 23 2.42 3.16 -7.35
CA LEU A 23 2.07 2.98 -5.95
C LEU A 23 1.05 4.03 -5.50
N ALA A 24 1.29 5.31 -5.79
CA ALA A 24 0.42 6.40 -5.38
C ALA A 24 -1.02 6.21 -5.87
N HIS A 25 -1.18 5.73 -7.11
CA HIS A 25 -2.50 5.43 -7.68
C HIS A 25 -3.23 4.35 -6.87
N VAL A 26 -2.58 3.21 -6.61
CA VAL A 26 -3.20 2.10 -5.86
C VAL A 26 -3.47 2.47 -4.38
N VAL A 27 -2.60 3.29 -3.77
CA VAL A 27 -2.85 3.85 -2.43
C VAL A 27 -4.08 4.76 -2.46
N GLY A 28 -4.19 5.63 -3.46
CA GLY A 28 -5.33 6.52 -3.68
C GLY A 28 -6.66 5.75 -3.83
N ASP A 29 -6.68 4.74 -4.69
CA ASP A 29 -7.85 3.87 -4.90
C ASP A 29 -8.30 3.18 -3.60
N THR A 30 -7.33 2.76 -2.77
CA THR A 30 -7.61 2.16 -1.46
C THR A 30 -8.22 3.17 -0.49
N ALA A 31 -7.74 4.41 -0.50
CA ALA A 31 -8.31 5.49 0.31
C ALA A 31 -9.72 5.86 -0.15
N GLU A 32 -9.96 5.92 -1.47
CA GLU A 32 -11.28 6.19 -2.05
C GLU A 32 -12.28 5.09 -1.74
N LEU A 33 -11.86 3.82 -1.81
CA LEU A 33 -12.68 2.66 -1.42
C LEU A 33 -13.19 2.80 0.03
N LEU A 34 -12.29 3.13 0.97
CA LEU A 34 -12.62 3.35 2.37
C LEU A 34 -13.56 4.55 2.56
N GLN A 35 -13.27 5.69 1.94
CA GLN A 35 -14.11 6.90 2.03
C GLN A 35 -15.51 6.67 1.50
N SER A 36 -15.65 5.99 0.37
CA SER A 36 -16.93 5.68 -0.25
C SER A 36 -17.81 4.82 0.67
N SER A 37 -17.20 3.88 1.39
CA SER A 37 -17.90 3.05 2.37
C SER A 37 -18.41 3.84 3.58
N ALA A 38 -17.64 4.82 4.06
CA ALA A 38 -18.05 5.67 5.18
C ALA A 38 -19.19 6.61 4.76
N GLY A 39 -19.12 7.17 3.55
CA GLY A 39 -20.18 8.02 3.00
C GLY A 39 -21.50 7.27 2.81
N ALA A 40 -21.46 6.00 2.39
CA ALA A 40 -22.65 5.15 2.28
C ALA A 40 -23.26 4.79 3.66
N ALA A 41 -22.42 4.54 4.67
CA ALA A 41 -22.86 4.24 6.04
C ALA A 41 -23.58 5.41 6.73
N ALA A 42 -23.28 6.66 6.33
CA ALA A 42 -23.94 7.85 6.86
C ALA A 42 -25.39 8.07 6.34
N GLY A 43 -25.81 7.35 5.29
CA GLY A 43 -27.10 7.54 4.61
C GLY A 43 -28.07 6.35 4.65
N ALA A 44 -27.63 5.16 5.06
CA ALA A 44 -28.46 3.95 5.13
C ALA A 44 -28.35 3.29 6.51
N VAL A 45 -29.38 2.52 6.91
CA VAL A 45 -29.28 1.57 8.04
C VAL A 45 -27.97 0.80 7.90
N ALA A 46 -27.12 0.86 8.93
CA ALA A 46 -25.72 0.44 8.95
C ALA A 46 -25.52 -0.98 8.42
N GLY A 47 -25.50 -1.10 7.09
CA GLY A 47 -25.23 -2.31 6.35
C GLY A 47 -23.72 -2.40 6.19
N TRP A 48 -23.20 -3.55 6.55
CA TRP A 48 -21.83 -3.95 6.34
C TRP A 48 -21.33 -3.61 4.92
N PRO A 49 -20.04 -3.29 4.69
CA PRO A 49 -19.53 -3.13 3.33
C PRO A 49 -19.73 -4.39 2.47
N ASP A 50 -20.55 -4.33 1.43
CA ASP A 50 -20.76 -5.45 0.50
C ASP A 50 -19.45 -5.97 -0.11
N ASP A 51 -18.40 -5.14 -0.06
CA ASP A 51 -17.05 -5.46 -0.48
C ASP A 51 -16.27 -6.34 0.51
N PRO A 52 -15.85 -7.55 0.10
CA PRO A 52 -14.97 -8.42 0.89
C PRO A 52 -13.65 -7.77 1.34
N ALA A 53 -13.11 -6.81 0.58
CA ALA A 53 -11.84 -6.16 0.91
C ALA A 53 -11.97 -5.23 2.11
N LEU A 54 -13.11 -4.53 2.21
CA LEU A 54 -13.43 -3.70 3.35
C LEU A 54 -13.63 -4.53 4.63
N ARG A 55 -14.08 -5.79 4.51
CA ARG A 55 -14.14 -6.73 5.66
C ARG A 55 -12.78 -7.03 6.26
N ARG A 56 -11.75 -7.10 5.41
CA ARG A 56 -10.37 -7.32 5.84
C ARG A 56 -9.78 -6.07 6.48
N LEU A 57 -10.14 -4.89 5.97
CA LEU A 57 -9.67 -3.62 6.52
C LEU A 57 -10.34 -3.24 7.85
N LEU A 58 -11.61 -3.62 8.01
CA LEU A 58 -12.45 -3.32 9.17
C LEU A 58 -12.98 -4.64 9.76
N PRO A 59 -12.11 -5.46 10.38
CA PRO A 59 -12.51 -6.76 10.91
C PRO A 59 -13.49 -6.62 12.08
N ASP A 60 -14.29 -7.66 12.29
CA ASP A 60 -15.17 -7.78 13.45
C ASP A 60 -14.37 -7.73 14.76
N ALA A 61 -14.93 -7.03 15.76
CA ALA A 61 -14.34 -6.94 17.09
C ALA A 61 -14.44 -8.26 17.87
N SER A 62 -15.47 -9.07 17.58
CA SER A 62 -15.67 -10.41 18.13
C SER A 62 -16.01 -11.41 17.02
N ARG A 63 -15.44 -12.61 17.12
CA ARG A 63 -15.72 -13.74 16.19
C ARG A 63 -17.01 -14.48 16.54
N ASP A 64 -17.37 -14.47 17.81
CA ASP A 64 -18.42 -15.33 18.36
C ASP A 64 -19.71 -14.54 18.68
N GLU A 65 -19.61 -13.22 18.85
CA GLU A 65 -20.71 -12.36 19.29
C GLU A 65 -21.00 -11.25 18.28
N PRO A 66 -21.96 -11.46 17.35
CA PRO A 66 -22.31 -10.48 16.32
C PRO A 66 -22.79 -9.14 16.89
N GLU A 67 -23.56 -9.17 17.99
CA GLU A 67 -24.09 -7.98 18.66
C GLU A 67 -22.97 -7.07 19.21
N VAL A 68 -21.89 -7.66 19.74
CA VAL A 68 -20.70 -6.92 20.20
C VAL A 68 -20.00 -6.25 19.02
N SER A 69 -19.87 -6.96 17.90
CA SER A 69 -19.26 -6.41 16.69
C SER A 69 -20.09 -5.25 16.11
N GLU A 70 -21.43 -5.34 16.14
CA GLU A 70 -22.34 -4.25 15.74
C GLU A 70 -22.21 -3.03 16.64
N GLU A 71 -22.18 -3.21 17.95
CA GLU A 71 -21.98 -2.14 18.94
C GLU A 71 -20.64 -1.43 18.73
N PHE A 72 -19.56 -2.20 18.59
CA PHE A 72 -18.21 -1.66 18.41
C PHE A 72 -18.10 -0.87 17.11
N ARG A 73 -18.68 -1.37 16.01
CA ARG A 73 -18.75 -0.65 14.74
C ARG A 73 -19.45 0.69 14.91
N ARG A 74 -20.64 0.69 15.51
CA ARG A 74 -21.42 1.91 15.72
C ARG A 74 -20.64 2.97 16.49
N LEU A 75 -19.78 2.56 17.42
CA LEU A 75 -19.03 3.48 18.27
C LEU A 75 -17.67 3.91 17.70
N THR A 76 -17.01 3.09 16.86
CA THR A 76 -15.58 3.30 16.54
C THR A 76 -15.24 3.27 15.04
N GLN A 77 -16.14 2.80 14.19
CA GLN A 77 -15.82 2.56 12.78
C GLN A 77 -15.48 3.85 12.04
N GLU A 78 -16.18 4.95 12.32
CA GLU A 78 -15.91 6.24 11.70
C GLU A 78 -14.48 6.73 12.00
N ASP A 79 -14.09 6.72 13.28
CA ASP A 79 -12.73 7.09 13.71
C ASP A 79 -11.66 6.16 13.11
N LEU A 80 -11.93 4.86 13.08
CA LEU A 80 -11.02 3.87 12.50
C LEU A 80 -10.82 4.10 11.00
N VAL A 81 -11.89 4.34 10.25
CA VAL A 81 -11.82 4.67 8.82
C VAL A 81 -11.10 5.99 8.61
N GLY A 82 -11.42 7.03 9.38
CA GLY A 82 -10.76 8.33 9.31
C GLY A 82 -9.25 8.24 9.53
N ALA A 83 -8.82 7.46 10.53
CA ALA A 83 -7.40 7.21 10.80
C ALA A 83 -6.71 6.46 9.65
N LYS A 84 -7.36 5.42 9.08
CA LYS A 84 -6.82 4.68 7.93
C LYS A 84 -6.68 5.56 6.69
N VAL A 85 -7.73 6.33 6.36
CA VAL A 85 -7.72 7.26 5.24
C VAL A 85 -6.62 8.32 5.41
N THR A 86 -6.48 8.89 6.60
CA THR A 86 -5.42 9.88 6.89
C THR A 86 -4.02 9.31 6.60
N ARG A 87 -3.75 8.08 7.04
CA ARG A 87 -2.46 7.42 6.78
C ARG A 87 -2.24 7.09 5.30
N LEU A 88 -3.28 6.63 4.60
CA LEU A 88 -3.20 6.33 3.17
C LEU A 88 -2.95 7.61 2.35
N VAL A 89 -3.65 8.71 2.65
CA VAL A 89 -3.42 10.01 2.00
C VAL A 89 -2.00 10.50 2.27
N ALA A 90 -1.52 10.44 3.51
CA ALA A 90 -0.14 10.81 3.84
C ALA A 90 0.90 9.95 3.07
N PHE A 91 0.62 8.66 2.86
CA PHE A 91 1.48 7.80 2.05
C PHE A 91 1.43 8.15 0.56
N ALA A 92 0.24 8.44 0.01
CA ALA A 92 0.10 8.89 -1.37
C ALA A 92 0.81 10.22 -1.62
N ASP A 93 0.65 11.20 -0.72
CA ASP A 93 1.34 12.49 -0.78
C ASP A 93 2.87 12.30 -0.76
N LEU A 94 3.37 11.41 0.10
CA LEU A 94 4.79 11.09 0.16
C LEU A 94 5.31 10.47 -1.14
N LEU A 95 4.54 9.59 -1.77
CA LEU A 95 4.92 8.97 -3.04
C LEU A 95 4.96 10.02 -4.17
N LEU A 96 4.00 10.95 -4.17
CA LEU A 96 3.88 12.04 -5.14
C LEU A 96 4.88 13.19 -4.92
N ASP A 97 5.48 13.31 -3.74
CA ASP A 97 6.57 14.27 -3.45
C ASP A 97 7.89 13.79 -4.09
N ASP A 98 7.91 13.76 -5.43
CA ASP A 98 9.09 13.45 -6.22
C ASP A 98 9.93 14.73 -6.43
N PRO A 99 11.19 14.78 -5.94
CA PRO A 99 12.07 15.92 -6.15
C PRO A 99 12.32 16.24 -7.64
N VAL A 100 12.26 15.25 -8.52
CA VAL A 100 12.40 15.47 -9.98
C VAL A 100 11.16 16.17 -10.54
N ALA A 101 9.96 15.72 -10.16
CA ALA A 101 8.72 16.36 -10.54
C ALA A 101 8.64 17.81 -10.02
N ARG A 102 9.07 18.05 -8.77
CA ARG A 102 9.20 19.40 -8.19
C ARG A 102 10.21 20.28 -8.96
N ALA A 103 11.37 19.74 -9.32
CA ALA A 103 12.37 20.48 -10.09
C ALA A 103 11.85 20.87 -11.48
N ALA A 104 11.16 19.94 -12.16
CA ALA A 104 10.49 20.18 -13.43
C ALA A 104 9.41 21.26 -13.32
N ALA A 105 8.54 21.20 -12.30
CA ALA A 105 7.52 22.22 -12.03
C ALA A 105 8.13 23.59 -11.69
N GLY A 106 9.33 23.62 -11.11
CA GLY A 106 10.10 24.83 -10.81
C GLY A 106 10.88 25.42 -12.00
N GLY A 107 10.70 24.90 -13.21
CA GLY A 107 11.36 25.39 -14.42
C GLY A 107 12.82 24.94 -14.57
N VAL A 108 13.28 24.00 -13.74
CA VAL A 108 14.57 23.32 -13.94
C VAL A 108 14.31 22.15 -14.87
N ALA A 109 14.96 22.13 -16.04
CA ALA A 109 14.79 21.03 -16.98
C ALA A 109 15.06 19.69 -16.27
N PRO A 110 14.10 18.74 -16.26
CA PRO A 110 14.34 17.44 -15.64
C PRO A 110 15.53 16.78 -16.34
N ALA A 111 16.43 16.19 -15.55
CA ALA A 111 17.52 15.39 -16.09
C ALA A 111 16.93 14.23 -16.93
N PRO A 112 17.54 13.86 -18.07
CA PRO A 112 16.97 12.84 -18.94
C PRO A 112 17.27 11.45 -18.35
N ALA A 113 16.36 10.96 -17.50
CA ALA A 113 15.98 9.55 -17.32
C ALA A 113 14.97 9.46 -16.16
N THR A 114 13.70 9.17 -16.47
CA THR A 114 12.63 8.91 -15.50
C THR A 114 12.86 7.66 -14.65
N ASP A 115 13.80 6.81 -15.07
CA ASP A 115 14.05 5.48 -14.52
C ASP A 115 15.19 5.48 -13.49
N VAL A 116 15.72 6.66 -13.13
CA VAL A 116 16.74 6.77 -12.08
C VAL A 116 16.02 6.88 -10.74
N PRO A 117 16.25 5.94 -9.80
CA PRO A 117 15.59 5.99 -8.50
C PRO A 117 15.94 7.25 -7.71
N THR A 118 14.92 7.98 -7.25
CA THR A 118 15.03 9.14 -6.35
C THR A 118 14.67 8.74 -4.93
N ASP A 119 15.22 9.49 -3.96
CA ASP A 119 15.07 9.14 -2.54
C ASP A 119 13.64 9.43 -2.04
N LEU A 120 12.96 8.39 -1.55
CA LEU A 120 11.69 8.43 -0.83
C LEU A 120 12.03 8.46 0.65
N THR A 121 11.77 9.59 1.31
CA THR A 121 12.18 9.81 2.71
C THR A 121 10.99 9.73 3.64
N VAL A 122 10.98 8.74 4.53
CA VAL A 122 9.96 8.57 5.57
C VAL A 122 10.51 9.10 6.90
N ASP A 123 9.85 10.10 7.48
CA ASP A 123 10.18 10.58 8.82
C ASP A 123 10.03 9.44 9.85
N ARG A 124 10.89 9.41 10.88
CA ARG A 124 10.82 8.44 11.96
C ARG A 124 9.47 8.41 12.68
N ALA A 125 8.83 9.57 12.85
CA ALA A 125 7.52 9.68 13.45
C ALA A 125 6.42 9.06 12.58
N ALA A 126 6.55 9.15 11.25
CA ALA A 126 5.60 8.62 10.28
C ALA A 126 5.82 7.15 9.93
N ALA A 127 6.99 6.58 10.23
CA ALA A 127 7.39 5.24 9.75
C ALA A 127 6.40 4.12 10.09
N ARG A 128 5.82 4.15 11.30
CA ARG A 128 4.79 3.17 11.71
C ARG A 128 3.50 3.32 10.92
N ASP A 129 3.08 4.55 10.68
CA ASP A 129 1.85 4.86 9.96
C ASP A 129 1.98 4.52 8.46
N ILE A 130 3.15 4.75 7.86
CA ILE A 130 3.45 4.34 6.49
C ILE A 130 3.47 2.81 6.36
N ALA A 131 4.09 2.09 7.30
CA ALA A 131 4.06 0.63 7.30
C ALA A 131 2.63 0.08 7.47
N ALA A 132 1.80 0.73 8.29
CA ALA A 132 0.39 0.40 8.43
C ALA A 132 -0.41 0.68 7.15
N ALA A 133 -0.16 1.79 6.45
CA ALA A 133 -0.77 2.10 5.17
C ALA A 133 -0.41 1.06 4.08
N MET A 134 0.86 0.64 4.01
CA MET A 134 1.28 -0.46 3.13
C MET A 134 0.53 -1.76 3.45
N THR A 135 0.30 -2.05 4.73
CA THR A 135 -0.48 -3.21 5.17
C THR A 135 -1.93 -3.11 4.71
N ASP A 136 -2.58 -1.96 4.89
CA ASP A 136 -3.96 -1.73 4.47
C ASP A 136 -4.12 -1.96 2.96
N VAL A 137 -3.23 -1.40 2.13
CA VAL A 137 -3.25 -1.64 0.68
C VAL A 137 -3.03 -3.12 0.35
N ARG A 138 -2.05 -3.77 0.99
CA ARG A 138 -1.80 -5.21 0.78
C ARG A 138 -3.00 -6.07 1.14
N LEU A 139 -3.80 -5.73 2.15
CA LEU A 139 -5.02 -6.47 2.50
C LEU A 139 -6.09 -6.38 1.41
N VAL A 140 -6.26 -5.20 0.81
CA VAL A 140 -7.18 -5.00 -0.33
C VAL A 140 -6.70 -5.81 -1.54
N LEU A 141 -5.43 -5.68 -1.88
CA LEU A 141 -4.84 -6.41 -3.00
C LEU A 141 -4.93 -7.93 -2.80
N ALA A 142 -4.65 -8.42 -1.58
CA ALA A 142 -4.79 -9.83 -1.25
C ALA A 142 -6.23 -10.34 -1.48
N GLU A 143 -7.26 -9.56 -1.13
CA GLU A 143 -8.64 -9.93 -1.46
C GLU A 143 -8.91 -9.99 -2.96
N ARG A 144 -8.44 -9.01 -3.73
CA ARG A 144 -8.65 -8.97 -5.19
C ARG A 144 -7.89 -10.05 -5.94
N LEU A 145 -6.71 -10.40 -5.44
CA LEU A 145 -5.85 -11.45 -5.96
C LEU A 145 -6.23 -12.84 -5.45
N ASP A 146 -7.15 -12.92 -4.49
CA ASP A 146 -7.57 -14.14 -3.79
C ASP A 146 -6.41 -14.86 -3.05
N VAL A 147 -5.55 -14.07 -2.40
CA VAL A 147 -4.49 -14.57 -1.51
C VAL A 147 -5.12 -14.86 -0.14
N ARG A 148 -5.24 -16.14 0.22
CA ARG A 148 -5.85 -16.62 1.47
C ARG A 148 -4.86 -17.33 2.39
N SER A 149 -3.73 -17.77 1.84
CA SER A 149 -2.70 -18.53 2.53
C SER A 149 -1.30 -18.10 2.11
N ASP A 150 -0.31 -18.56 2.88
CA ASP A 150 1.11 -18.35 2.55
C ASP A 150 1.45 -19.00 1.20
N GLU A 151 0.89 -20.17 0.90
CA GLU A 151 1.08 -20.85 -0.40
C GLU A 151 0.56 -20.00 -1.56
N ASP A 152 -0.62 -19.37 -1.43
CA ASP A 152 -1.14 -18.46 -2.45
C ASP A 152 -0.20 -17.27 -2.68
N SER A 153 0.38 -16.75 -1.59
CA SER A 153 1.34 -15.67 -1.66
C SER A 153 2.62 -16.10 -2.37
N GLU A 154 3.18 -17.27 -2.04
CA GLU A 154 4.39 -17.82 -2.69
C GLU A 154 4.18 -18.02 -4.19
N ARG A 155 3.02 -18.57 -4.60
CA ARG A 155 2.67 -18.71 -6.02
C ARG A 155 2.59 -17.36 -6.73
N LEU A 156 2.05 -16.34 -6.06
CA LEU A 156 2.00 -14.98 -6.59
C LEU A 156 3.41 -14.37 -6.75
N TYR A 157 4.30 -14.53 -5.77
CA TYR A 157 5.70 -14.07 -5.89
C TYR A 157 6.39 -14.73 -7.10
N ALA A 158 6.27 -16.04 -7.24
CA ALA A 158 6.87 -16.78 -8.35
C ALA A 158 6.31 -16.34 -9.72
N ALA A 159 5.01 -16.06 -9.81
CA ALA A 159 4.39 -15.55 -11.05
C ALA A 159 4.92 -14.15 -11.42
N VAL A 160 5.04 -13.25 -10.45
CA VAL A 160 5.60 -11.90 -10.68
C VAL A 160 7.07 -11.97 -11.13
N GLU A 161 7.86 -12.87 -10.53
CA GLU A 161 9.26 -13.07 -10.92
C GLU A 161 9.40 -13.60 -12.36
N ARG A 162 8.57 -14.58 -12.77
CA ARG A 162 8.54 -15.08 -14.15
C ARG A 162 8.17 -13.99 -15.15
N GLY A 163 7.12 -13.21 -14.84
CA GLY A 163 6.70 -12.08 -15.68
C GLY A 163 7.78 -11.00 -15.83
N ALA A 164 8.58 -10.76 -14.78
CA ALA A 164 9.70 -9.82 -14.83
C ALA A 164 10.91 -10.34 -15.62
N ALA A 165 11.12 -11.67 -15.67
CA ALA A 165 12.20 -12.30 -16.42
C ALA A 165 11.94 -12.35 -17.94
N GLY A 166 10.70 -12.13 -18.38
CA GLY A 166 10.31 -12.15 -19.79
C GLY A 166 10.31 -13.54 -20.43
N ASP A 167 10.28 -14.60 -19.61
CA ASP A 167 10.44 -15.99 -20.04
C ASP A 167 9.17 -16.62 -20.64
N ASP A 168 7.99 -15.97 -20.54
CA ASP A 168 6.71 -16.57 -20.93
C ASP A 168 6.01 -15.75 -22.05
N VAL A 169 6.37 -16.02 -23.32
CA VAL A 169 5.78 -15.32 -24.50
C VAL A 169 4.43 -15.92 -24.94
N ASP A 170 4.08 -17.13 -24.48
CA ASP A 170 2.85 -17.84 -24.89
C ASP A 170 1.67 -17.68 -23.90
N ASP A 171 1.91 -17.31 -22.62
CA ASP A 171 0.87 -17.04 -21.59
C ASP A 171 0.78 -15.55 -21.17
N ALA A 172 1.59 -14.66 -21.79
CA ALA A 172 1.71 -13.24 -21.47
C ALA A 172 0.40 -12.43 -21.49
N ALA A 173 -0.65 -12.93 -22.16
CA ALA A 173 -1.95 -12.25 -22.22
C ALA A 173 -2.76 -12.36 -20.92
N GLU A 174 -2.57 -13.40 -20.10
CA GLU A 174 -3.20 -13.53 -18.77
C GLU A 174 -2.30 -12.96 -17.66
N GLU A 175 -0.98 -13.17 -17.73
CA GLU A 175 -0.03 -12.73 -16.68
C GLU A 175 0.33 -11.23 -16.77
N GLY A 176 0.24 -10.59 -17.95
CA GLY A 176 0.40 -9.13 -18.11
C GLY A 176 -0.87 -8.30 -17.88
N GLY A 177 -1.98 -8.95 -17.53
CA GLY A 177 -3.28 -8.30 -17.33
C GLY A 177 -3.39 -7.54 -16.00
N PRO A 178 -4.57 -6.98 -15.69
CA PRO A 178 -4.83 -6.25 -14.44
C PRO A 178 -4.43 -7.04 -13.17
N ARG A 179 -4.59 -8.37 -13.18
CA ARG A 179 -4.16 -9.24 -12.07
C ARG A 179 -2.65 -9.25 -11.86
N GLY A 180 -1.86 -9.37 -12.93
CA GLY A 180 -0.40 -9.33 -12.85
C GLY A 180 0.12 -8.00 -12.32
N PHE A 181 -0.46 -6.89 -12.77
CA PHE A 181 -0.18 -5.56 -12.24
C PHE A 181 -0.44 -5.46 -10.73
N LEU A 182 -1.63 -5.86 -10.27
CA LEU A 182 -1.95 -5.86 -8.83
C LEU A 182 -1.02 -6.79 -8.04
N GLY A 183 -0.61 -7.92 -8.62
CA GLY A 183 0.39 -8.83 -8.07
C GLY A 183 1.76 -8.18 -7.89
N ALA A 184 2.26 -7.49 -8.92
CA ALA A 184 3.51 -6.76 -8.87
C ALA A 184 3.50 -5.68 -7.79
N VAL A 185 2.39 -4.94 -7.65
CA VAL A 185 2.21 -3.94 -6.59
C VAL A 185 2.18 -4.60 -5.21
N PHE A 186 1.45 -5.71 -5.04
CA PHE A 186 1.41 -6.46 -3.79
C PHE A 186 2.81 -6.88 -3.34
N VAL A 187 3.56 -7.53 -4.22
CA VAL A 187 4.95 -7.98 -3.99
C VAL A 187 5.85 -6.79 -3.64
N THR A 188 5.78 -5.72 -4.43
CA THR A 188 6.56 -4.49 -4.22
C THR A 188 6.31 -3.87 -2.84
N LEU A 189 5.05 -3.72 -2.44
CA LEU A 189 4.70 -3.19 -1.13
C LEU A 189 5.18 -4.09 0.00
N GLY A 190 5.19 -5.41 -0.19
CA GLY A 190 5.72 -6.37 0.79
C GLY A 190 7.19 -6.16 1.04
N TRP A 191 7.97 -6.08 -0.04
CA TRP A 191 9.40 -5.83 0.02
C TRP A 191 9.74 -4.45 0.61
N LEU A 192 9.01 -3.40 0.22
CA LEU A 192 9.18 -2.06 0.79
C LEU A 192 8.89 -2.06 2.30
N GLN A 193 7.78 -2.67 2.71
CA GLN A 193 7.40 -2.78 4.12
C GLN A 193 8.44 -3.56 4.93
N GLU A 194 8.91 -4.70 4.43
CA GLU A 194 9.93 -5.51 5.10
C GLU A 194 11.22 -4.70 5.29
N SER A 195 11.67 -3.99 4.25
CA SER A 195 12.89 -3.19 4.35
C SER A 195 12.74 -2.01 5.33
N LEU A 196 11.57 -1.35 5.38
CA LEU A 196 11.29 -0.28 6.33
C LEU A 196 11.30 -0.81 7.77
N VAL A 197 10.58 -1.90 8.04
CA VAL A 197 10.53 -2.53 9.36
C VAL A 197 11.92 -3.01 9.79
N THR A 198 12.70 -3.56 8.87
CA THR A 198 14.08 -3.98 9.14
C THR A 198 14.96 -2.80 9.53
N ALA A 199 14.86 -1.68 8.81
CA ALA A 199 15.60 -0.46 9.15
C ALA A 199 15.19 0.09 10.53
N MET A 200 13.89 0.11 10.84
CA MET A 200 13.37 0.54 12.15
C MET A 200 13.89 -0.34 13.30
N LEU A 201 13.88 -1.66 13.12
CA LEU A 201 14.39 -2.62 14.11
C LEU A 201 15.92 -2.50 14.26
N GLY A 202 16.63 -2.28 13.17
CA GLY A 202 18.07 -2.04 13.18
C GLY A 202 18.44 -0.80 13.99
N GLU A 203 17.74 0.32 13.76
CA GLU A 203 17.95 1.56 14.53
C GLU A 203 17.63 1.36 16.01
N LEU A 204 16.52 0.68 16.33
CA LEU A 204 16.12 0.44 17.73
C LEU A 204 17.15 -0.38 18.50
N ARG A 205 17.79 -1.37 17.85
CA ARG A 205 18.84 -2.23 18.46
C ARG A 205 20.18 -1.52 18.63
N ALA A 206 20.42 -0.45 17.87
CA ALA A 206 21.65 0.32 17.94
C ALA A 206 21.62 1.43 19.01
N ARG A 207 20.47 1.66 19.65
CA ARG A 207 20.27 2.56 20.78
C ARG A 207 20.47 1.85 22.11
#